data_AF-A0A948XF96-F1
#
_entry.id   AF-A0A948XF96-F1
#
_cell.length_a   1.000
_cell.length_b   1.000
_cell.length_c   1.000
_cell.angle_alpha   90.00
_cell.angle_beta   90.00
_cell.angle_gamma   90.00
#
_symmetry.space_group_name_H-M   'P 1'
#
loop_
_entity.id
_entity.type
_entity.pdbx_description
1 polymer ?
#
loop_
_entity_poly.entity_id
_entity_poly.type
_entity_poly.pdbx_seq_one_letter_code
_entity_poly.pdbx_strand_id
1 'polypeptide(L)'
;MQVTTTISFPKNMAQEMEKQIEQGKFTSRSEFIRSAVRTYLLFQKGDVSWEVLAAPFRSFAKQKKLNENDILCAVERGRRSEKNSKSSK
;
A
#
# COMPACT_ATOMS: atom_id res chain seq x y z
N MET A 1 29.82 9.62 2.06
CA MET A 1 29.88 8.61 0.97
C MET A 1 28.47 8.28 0.54
N GLN A 2 28.15 8.37 -0.76
CA GLN A 2 26.89 7.81 -1.28
C GLN A 2 27.11 6.31 -1.51
N VAL A 3 26.32 5.48 -0.83
CA VAL A 3 26.31 4.04 -1.06
C VAL A 3 25.28 3.75 -2.13
N THR A 4 25.71 3.15 -3.23
CA THR A 4 24.84 2.67 -4.30
C THR A 4 24.71 1.15 -4.21
N THR A 5 23.51 0.64 -4.46
CA THR A 5 23.23 -0.80 -4.44
C THR A 5 22.45 -1.16 -5.68
N THR A 6 22.94 -2.15 -6.42
CA THR A 6 22.26 -2.70 -7.58
C THR A 6 21.25 -3.75 -7.11
N ILE A 7 20.01 -3.63 -7.57
CA ILE A 7 18.92 -4.54 -7.24
C ILE A 7 18.24 -5.01 -8.53
N SER A 8 17.82 -6.28 -8.55
CA SER A 8 17.11 -6.88 -9.67
C SER A 8 15.65 -7.09 -9.31
N PHE A 9 14.76 -6.73 -10.22
CA PHE A 9 13.32 -6.89 -10.06
C PHE A 9 12.76 -7.96 -11.00
N PRO A 10 11.73 -8.69 -10.57
CA PRO A 10 10.89 -9.47 -11.48
C PRO A 10 10.31 -8.59 -12.61
N LYS A 11 10.17 -9.15 -13.82
CA LYS A 11 9.73 -8.41 -15.02
C LYS A 11 8.38 -7.70 -14.82
N ASN A 12 7.42 -8.37 -14.21
CA ASN A 12 6.10 -7.81 -13.90
C ASN A 12 6.19 -6.58 -12.97
N MET A 13 7.09 -6.62 -11.98
CA MET A 13 7.28 -5.50 -11.05
C MET A 13 7.98 -4.32 -11.72
N ALA A 14 8.95 -4.59 -12.60
CA ALA A 14 9.59 -3.56 -13.40
C ALA A 14 8.57 -2.85 -14.31
N GLN A 15 7.68 -3.60 -14.96
CA GLN A 15 6.61 -3.02 -15.80
C GLN A 15 5.64 -2.15 -15.00
N GLU A 16 5.22 -2.59 -13.82
CA GLU A 16 4.33 -1.79 -12.97
C GLU A 16 5.02 -0.52 -12.45
N MET A 17 6.33 -0.59 -12.16
CA MET A 17 7.13 0.59 -11.82
C MET A 17 7.15 1.60 -12.97
N GLU A 18 7.42 1.17 -14.21
CA GLU A 18 7.40 2.06 -15.38
C GLU A 18 6.04 2.73 -15.55
N LYS A 19 4.95 1.96 -15.44
CA LYS A 19 3.59 2.50 -15.53
C LYS A 19 3.31 3.59 -14.50
N GLN A 20 3.82 3.46 -13.28
CA GLN A 20 3.63 4.48 -12.25
C GLN A 20 4.45 5.75 -12.51
N ILE A 21 5.62 5.62 -13.15
CA ILE A 21 6.43 6.75 -13.61
C ILE A 21 5.74 7.45 -14.78
N GLU A 22 5.22 6.71 -15.77
CA GLU A 22 4.46 7.25 -16.90
C GLU A 22 3.20 8.00 -16.45
N GLN A 23 2.54 7.53 -15.38
CA GLN A 23 1.40 8.20 -14.76
C GLN A 23 1.78 9.46 -13.96
N GLY A 24 3.07 9.81 -13.89
CA GLY A 24 3.57 10.96 -13.15
C GLY A 24 3.50 10.81 -11.63
N LYS A 25 3.28 9.60 -11.10
CA LYS A 25 3.25 9.36 -9.64
C LYS A 25 4.64 9.43 -9.01
N PHE A 26 5.68 9.14 -9.80
CA PHE A 26 7.07 9.22 -9.41
C PHE A 26 7.88 9.83 -10.56
N THR A 27 8.89 10.63 -10.24
CA THR A 27 9.77 11.28 -11.22
C THR A 27 10.76 10.32 -11.87
N SER A 28 11.12 9.23 -11.18
CA SER A 28 12.11 8.25 -11.66
C SER A 28 12.02 6.92 -10.93
N ARG A 29 12.62 5.87 -11.53
CA ARG A 29 12.80 4.54 -10.90
C ARG A 29 13.48 4.65 -9.54
N SER A 30 14.52 5.46 -9.43
CA SER A 30 15.28 5.65 -8.20
C SER A 30 14.47 6.33 -7.10
N GLU A 31 13.56 7.25 -7.45
CA GLU A 31 12.63 7.84 -6.48
C GLU A 31 11.61 6.80 -6.00
N PHE A 32 11.01 6.04 -6.92
CA PHE A 32 10.10 4.96 -6.58
C PHE A 32 10.72 3.98 -5.57
N ILE A 33 11.94 3.50 -5.86
CA ILE A 33 12.67 2.55 -5.01
C ILE A 33 12.96 3.17 -3.63
N ARG A 34 13.48 4.41 -3.60
CA ARG A 34 13.78 5.10 -2.33
C ARG A 34 12.52 5.30 -1.48
N SER A 35 11.39 5.64 -2.11
CA SER A 35 10.10 5.78 -1.42
C SER A 35 9.63 4.45 -0.82
N ALA A 36 9.71 3.36 -1.58
CA ALA A 36 9.35 2.02 -1.11
C ALA A 36 10.21 1.57 0.07
N VAL A 37 11.55 1.72 -0.03
CA VAL A 37 12.48 1.37 1.05
C VAL A 37 12.24 2.23 2.29
N ARG A 38 12.05 3.54 2.13
CA ARG A 38 11.74 4.45 3.25
C ARG A 38 10.46 4.03 3.97
N THR A 39 9.41 3.71 3.22
CA THR A 39 8.13 3.26 3.77
C THR A 39 8.29 1.96 4.56
N TYR A 40 9.03 0.99 4.01
CA TYR A 40 9.33 -0.27 4.68
C TYR A 40 10.12 -0.07 5.98
N LEU A 41 11.15 0.79 5.96
CA LEU A 41 11.94 1.07 7.16
C LEU A 41 11.13 1.77 8.25
N LEU A 42 10.24 2.69 7.88
CA LEU A 42 9.31 3.27 8.84
C LEU A 42 8.38 2.19 9.43
N PHE A 43 7.91 1.25 8.61
CA PHE A 43 7.08 0.13 9.07
C PHE A 43 7.81 -0.74 10.09
N GLN A 44 9.08 -1.08 9.81
CA GLN A 44 9.91 -1.86 10.73
C GLN A 44 10.19 -1.15 12.06
N LYS A 45 10.21 0.19 12.06
CA LYS A 45 10.43 0.99 13.28
C LYS A 45 9.17 1.20 14.11
N GLY A 46 7.99 0.86 13.58
CA GLY A 46 6.71 1.19 14.22
C GLY A 46 6.32 2.67 14.11
N ASP A 47 7.07 3.47 13.37
CA ASP A 47 6.89 4.93 13.24
C ASP A 47 5.95 5.31 12.08
N VAL A 48 5.18 4.37 11.53
CA VAL A 48 4.25 4.67 10.45
C VAL A 48 2.97 5.21 11.04
N SER A 49 2.70 6.49 10.81
CA SER A 49 1.43 7.08 11.18
C SER A 49 0.29 6.43 10.37
N TRP A 50 -0.89 6.33 10.98
CA TRP A 50 -2.09 5.79 10.35
C TRP A 50 -2.38 6.46 8.99
N GLU A 51 -2.02 7.73 8.83
CA GLU A 51 -2.20 8.49 7.59
C GLU A 51 -1.43 7.89 6.41
N VAL A 52 -0.22 7.38 6.64
CA VAL A 52 0.59 6.73 5.60
C VAL A 52 0.00 5.38 5.21
N LEU A 53 -0.41 4.59 6.21
CA LEU A 53 -1.06 3.29 5.97
C LEU A 53 -2.43 3.44 5.29
N ALA A 54 -3.17 4.49 5.63
CA ALA A 54 -4.50 4.75 5.13
C ALA A 54 -4.52 5.38 3.73
N ALA A 55 -3.42 5.96 3.24
CA ALA A 55 -3.39 6.69 1.97
C ALA A 55 -3.83 5.86 0.74
N PRO A 56 -3.41 4.60 0.56
CA PRO A 56 -3.91 3.75 -0.52
C PRO A 56 -5.41 3.49 -0.41
N PHE A 57 -5.90 3.22 0.81
CA PHE A 57 -7.31 2.96 1.07
C PHE A 57 -8.19 4.21 0.80
N ARG A 58 -7.73 5.40 1.22
CA ARG A 58 -8.40 6.67 0.94
C ARG A 58 -8.48 6.95 -0.57
N SER A 59 -7.39 6.68 -1.29
CA SER A 59 -7.35 6.87 -2.75
C SER A 59 -8.33 5.93 -3.46
N PHE A 60 -8.37 4.67 -3.03
CA PHE A 60 -9.32 3.69 -3.54
C PHE A 60 -10.77 4.08 -3.23
N ALA A 61 -11.07 4.49 -2.00
CA ALA A 61 -12.39 4.92 -1.58
C ALA A 61 -12.89 6.11 -2.43
N LYS A 62 -12.02 7.09 -2.69
CA LYS A 62 -12.34 8.23 -3.57
C LYS A 62 -12.61 7.77 -5.01
N GLN A 63 -11.79 6.88 -5.56
CA GLN A 63 -11.97 6.37 -6.92
C GLN A 63 -13.27 5.57 -7.08
N LYS A 64 -13.65 4.81 -6.05
CA LYS A 64 -14.86 3.98 -6.03
C LYS A 64 -16.10 4.71 -5.50
N LYS A 65 -15.99 5.99 -5.13
CA LYS A 65 -17.07 6.80 -4.53
C LYS A 65 -17.69 6.11 -3.31
N LEU A 66 -16.88 5.44 -2.50
CA LEU A 66 -17.33 4.78 -1.29
C LEU A 66 -17.68 5.85 -0.24
N ASN A 67 -18.83 5.67 0.41
CA ASN A 67 -19.23 6.48 1.55
C ASN A 67 -18.92 5.75 2.86
N GLU A 68 -19.16 6.42 3.98
CA GLU A 68 -18.94 5.86 5.32
C GLU A 68 -19.75 4.58 5.56
N ASN A 69 -20.99 4.52 5.07
CA ASN A 69 -21.85 3.35 5.22
C ASN A 69 -21.30 2.12 4.48
N ASP A 70 -20.74 2.32 3.28
CA ASP A 70 -20.11 1.24 2.50
C ASP A 70 -18.90 0.66 3.25
N ILE A 71 -18.11 1.54 3.87
CA ILE A 71 -16.94 1.16 4.67
C ILE A 71 -17.38 0.41 5.92
N LEU A 72 -18.35 0.93 6.67
CA LEU A 72 -18.90 0.29 7.86
C LEU A 72 -19.48 -1.09 7.54
N CYS A 73 -20.21 -1.21 6.43
CA CYS A 73 -20.80 -2.49 6.01
C CYS A 73 -19.71 -3.52 5.67
N ALA A 74 -18.63 -3.12 5.00
CA ALA A 74 -17.50 -4.00 4.71
C ALA A 74 -16.76 -4.45 5.98
N VAL A 75 -16.52 -3.53 6.92
CA VAL A 75 -15.88 -3.84 8.21
C VAL A 75 -16.74 -4.78 9.04
N GLU A 76 -18.05 -4.56 9.10
CA GLU A 76 -18.97 -5.45 9.80
C GLU A 76 -19.02 -6.85 9.20
N ARG A 77 -19.03 -6.97 7.87
CA ARG A 77 -18.96 -8.27 7.19
C ARG A 77 -17.68 -9.03 7.55
N GLY A 78 -16.54 -8.34 7.57
CA GLY A 78 -15.26 -8.91 8.01
C GLY A 78 -15.27 -9.36 9.48
N ARG A 79 -15.83 -8.55 10.39
CA ARG A 79 -15.94 -8.94 11.82
C ARG A 79 -16.86 -10.14 12.03
N ARG A 80 -17.93 -10.27 11.23
CA ARG A 80 -18.87 -11.41 11.35
C ARG A 80 -18.28 -12.70 10.78
N SER A 81 -17.49 -12.64 9.69
CA SER A 81 -16.84 -13.83 9.13
C SER A 81 -15.77 -14.43 10.06
N GLU A 82 -15.02 -13.60 10.80
CA GLU A 82 -14.08 -14.07 11.83
C GLU A 82 -14.77 -14.71 13.05
N LYS A 83 -15.98 -14.27 13.40
CA LYS A 83 -16.75 -14.88 14.50
C LYS A 83 -17.23 -16.29 14.13
N ASN A 84 -17.67 -16.49 12.89
CA ASN A 84 -18.13 -17.80 12.42
C ASN A 84 -16.99 -18.80 12.18
N SER A 85 -15.75 -18.35 11.95
CA SER A 85 -14.61 -19.25 11.79
C SER A 85 -14.00 -19.73 13.12
N LYS A 86 -14.24 -19.02 14.23
CA LYS A 86 -13.78 -19.40 15.57
C LYS A 86 -14.75 -20.30 16.36
N SER A 87 -15.98 -20.49 15.89
CA SER A 87 -16.95 -21.41 16.54
C SER A 87 -16.96 -22.82 15.94
N SER A 88 -16.11 -23.10 14.95
CA SER A 88 -15.94 -24.42 14.34
C SER A 88 -14.57 -24.97 14.71
N LYS A 89 -14.37 -25.29 15.99
CA LYS A 89 -13.29 -26.16 16.46
C LYS A 89 -13.66 -26.80 17.78
#